data_AF-A0A662ITV8-F1
#
_entry.id   AF-A0A662ITV8-F1
#
_cell.length_a   1.000
_cell.length_b   1.000
_cell.length_c   1.000
_cell.angle_alpha   90.00
_cell.angle_beta   90.00
_cell.angle_gamma   90.00
#
_symmetry.space_group_name_H-M   'P 1'
#
loop_
_entity.id
_entity.type
_entity.pdbx_description
1 polymer ?
#
loop_
_entity_poly.entity_id
_entity_poly.type
_entity_poly.pdbx_seq_one_letter_code
_entity_poly.pdbx_strand_id
1 'polypeptide(L)'
;MSTTAAQTKIEEFRRILLEFAKKKGVVPPEALVEVPELLRGFGKPVFDPEKCWGCAACTVQCLGGALRLVETQDKRRIYMDYWKCVACEECSVKCPKEAIKVERVFDLSSFLSDEPILVVDVDLLRCSVCGAPISSVKQVEEVKEIVKGLPTSPIHVERLGLLCENCKKLVTAKILLMSRGVKVG
;
A
#
# COMPACT_ATOMS: atom_id res chain seq x y z
N MET A 1 2.32 -12.49 32.10
CA MET A 1 1.69 -13.70 31.52
C MET A 1 1.58 -13.47 30.03
N SER A 2 2.54 -13.98 29.26
CA SER A 2 2.60 -13.78 27.81
C SER A 2 1.58 -14.72 27.18
N THR A 3 0.52 -14.16 26.61
CA THR A 3 -0.46 -14.88 25.79
C THR A 3 0.26 -15.39 24.55
N THR A 4 0.58 -16.68 24.50
CA THR A 4 1.07 -17.36 23.31
C THR A 4 -0.01 -17.30 22.24
N ALA A 5 0.11 -16.33 21.32
CA ALA A 5 -0.69 -16.29 20.11
C ALA A 5 -0.53 -17.63 19.39
N ALA A 6 -1.63 -18.20 18.90
CA ALA A 6 -1.61 -19.48 18.19
C ALA A 6 -0.70 -19.36 16.96
N GLN A 7 0.46 -20.03 17.00
CA GLN A 7 1.44 -20.01 15.91
C GLN A 7 0.90 -20.81 14.72
N THR A 8 0.87 -20.17 13.57
CA THR A 8 0.55 -20.80 12.28
C THR A 8 1.65 -21.79 11.87
N LYS A 9 1.32 -22.74 10.99
CA LYS A 9 2.30 -23.72 10.49
C LYS A 9 3.53 -23.06 9.86
N ILE A 10 3.35 -21.94 9.17
CA ILE A 10 4.43 -21.23 8.49
C ILE A 10 5.32 -20.47 9.49
N GLU A 11 4.76 -19.91 10.56
CA GLU A 11 5.52 -19.29 11.65
C GLU A 11 6.40 -20.31 12.35
N GLU A 12 5.85 -21.49 12.65
CA GLU A 12 6.60 -22.55 13.32
C GLU A 12 7.68 -23.15 12.42
N PHE A 13 7.38 -23.37 11.14
CA PHE A 13 8.38 -23.78 10.14
C PHE A 13 9.53 -22.78 10.05
N ARG A 14 9.22 -21.48 9.96
CA ARG A 14 10.21 -20.40 9.91
C ARG A 14 11.06 -20.37 11.18
N ARG A 15 10.46 -20.52 12.36
CA ARG A 15 11.15 -20.57 13.65
C ARG A 15 12.17 -21.71 13.71
N ILE A 16 11.74 -22.92 13.36
CA ILE A 16 12.61 -24.12 13.37
C ILE A 16 13.74 -23.96 12.34
N LEU A 17 13.46 -23.43 11.15
CA LEU A 17 14.46 -23.20 10.12
C LEU A 17 15.51 -22.17 10.56
N LEU A 18 15.08 -21.09 11.23
CA LEU A 18 15.96 -20.09 11.82
C LEU A 18 16.89 -20.69 12.89
N GLU A 19 16.36 -21.52 13.78
CA GLU A 19 17.15 -22.23 14.81
C GLU A 19 18.16 -23.17 14.17
N PHE A 20 17.75 -23.91 13.14
CA PHE A 20 18.64 -24.79 12.38
C PHE A 20 19.78 -24.01 11.70
N ALA A 21 19.46 -22.90 11.02
CA ALA A 21 20.44 -22.06 10.33
C ALA A 21 21.47 -21.47 11.31
N LYS A 22 21.02 -20.94 12.46
CA LYS A 22 21.87 -20.43 13.54
C LYS A 22 22.82 -21.52 14.08
N LYS A 23 22.29 -22.72 14.35
CA LYS A 23 23.09 -23.84 14.87
C LYS A 23 24.17 -24.30 13.89
N LYS A 24 23.91 -24.19 12.58
CA LYS A 24 24.86 -24.59 11.54
C LYS A 24 25.83 -23.48 11.14
N GLY A 25 25.70 -22.27 11.70
CA GLY A 25 26.53 -21.12 11.31
C GLY A 25 26.35 -20.74 9.84
N VAL A 26 25.19 -21.08 9.25
CA VAL A 26 24.92 -20.80 7.83
C VAL A 26 24.59 -19.32 7.71
N VAL A 27 25.42 -18.60 6.95
CA VAL A 27 25.07 -17.27 6.44
C VAL A 27 24.18 -17.52 5.22
N PRO A 28 22.89 -17.12 5.25
CA PRO A 28 22.02 -17.27 4.09
C PRO A 28 22.65 -16.57 2.89
N PRO A 29 22.78 -17.24 1.73
CA PRO A 29 23.30 -16.58 0.55
C PRO A 29 22.33 -15.48 0.11
N GLU A 30 22.86 -14.34 -0.32
CA GLU A 30 22.12 -13.28 -1.00
C GLU A 30 21.76 -13.71 -2.44
N ALA A 31 21.04 -14.82 -2.57
CA ALA A 31 20.67 -15.39 -3.87
C ALA A 31 19.17 -15.67 -3.89
N LEU A 32 18.49 -15.10 -4.89
CA LEU A 32 17.14 -15.51 -5.27
C LEU A 32 17.23 -16.87 -5.95
N VAL A 33 16.49 -17.85 -5.43
CA VAL A 33 16.36 -19.17 -6.03
C VAL A 33 14.97 -19.28 -6.66
N GLU A 34 14.88 -19.84 -7.86
CA GLU A 34 13.58 -20.20 -8.44
C GLU A 34 12.85 -21.16 -7.52
N VAL A 35 11.56 -20.92 -7.27
CA VAL A 35 10.76 -21.75 -6.38
C VAL A 35 10.60 -23.14 -7.02
N PRO A 36 11.17 -24.21 -6.43
CA PRO A 36 10.95 -25.58 -6.90
C PRO A 36 9.46 -25.90 -6.90
N GLU A 37 9.04 -26.83 -7.76
CA GLU A 37 7.62 -27.16 -7.97
C GLU A 37 6.88 -27.56 -6.68
N LEU A 38 7.60 -28.05 -5.65
CA LEU A 38 7.08 -28.41 -4.33
C LEU A 38 6.85 -27.22 -3.38
N LEU A 39 7.23 -26.00 -3.77
CA LEU A 39 7.15 -24.77 -2.96
C LEU A 39 6.16 -23.74 -3.54
N ARG A 40 5.15 -24.18 -4.32
CA ARG A 40 4.13 -23.36 -5.02
C ARG A 40 3.37 -22.29 -4.19
N GLY A 41 3.59 -22.19 -2.88
CA GLY A 41 3.02 -21.18 -1.99
C GLY A 41 3.95 -20.01 -1.62
N PHE A 42 5.15 -19.92 -2.19
CA PHE A 42 6.07 -18.79 -1.93
C PHE A 42 6.21 -17.90 -3.15
N GLY A 43 6.31 -16.59 -2.90
CA GLY A 43 6.55 -15.61 -3.94
C GLY A 43 6.73 -14.21 -3.37
N LYS A 44 7.13 -13.28 -4.24
CA LYS A 44 7.47 -11.92 -3.91
C LYS A 44 6.62 -10.94 -4.72
N PRO A 45 5.74 -10.16 -4.07
CA PRO A 45 5.15 -8.99 -4.70
C PRO A 45 6.24 -7.97 -5.07
N VAL A 46 6.34 -7.65 -6.35
CA VAL A 46 7.25 -6.66 -6.91
C VAL A 46 6.43 -5.50 -7.43
N PHE A 47 6.77 -4.29 -6.98
CA PHE A 47 6.05 -3.07 -7.31
C PHE A 47 6.81 -2.26 -8.36
N ASP A 48 6.07 -1.72 -9.32
CA ASP A 48 6.54 -0.68 -10.25
C ASP A 48 6.30 0.69 -9.58
N PRO A 49 7.35 1.38 -9.10
CA PRO A 49 7.19 2.64 -8.38
C PRO A 49 6.65 3.76 -9.27
N GLU A 50 6.85 3.69 -10.59
CA GLU A 50 6.38 4.71 -11.53
C GLU A 50 4.87 4.63 -11.73
N LYS A 51 4.34 3.40 -11.84
CA LYS A 51 2.90 3.17 -11.99
C LYS A 51 2.12 3.23 -10.68
N CYS A 52 2.77 2.91 -9.55
CA CYS A 52 2.08 2.76 -8.29
C CYS A 52 1.56 4.09 -7.75
N TRP A 53 0.24 4.22 -7.65
CA TRP A 53 -0.39 5.33 -6.93
C TRP A 53 -0.24 5.24 -5.41
N GLY A 54 0.13 4.08 -4.86
CA GLY A 54 0.05 3.86 -3.42
C GLY A 54 -1.39 3.96 -2.87
N CYS A 55 -2.39 3.49 -3.60
CA CYS A 55 -3.79 3.51 -3.16
C CYS A 55 -4.11 2.54 -2.00
N ALA A 56 -3.14 1.72 -1.59
CA ALA A 56 -3.25 0.71 -0.54
C ALA A 56 -4.27 -0.43 -0.79
N ALA A 57 -4.89 -0.52 -1.97
CA ALA A 57 -5.79 -1.62 -2.32
C ALA A 57 -5.15 -3.00 -2.13
N CYS A 58 -3.86 -3.15 -2.45
CA CYS A 58 -3.09 -4.38 -2.25
C CYS A 58 -3.01 -4.81 -0.78
N THR A 59 -2.99 -3.86 0.16
CA THR A 59 -2.95 -4.17 1.60
C THR A 59 -4.28 -4.74 2.09
N VAL A 60 -5.40 -4.19 1.59
CA VAL A 60 -6.76 -4.65 1.93
C VAL A 60 -7.02 -6.06 1.42
N GLN A 61 -6.47 -6.42 0.26
CA GLN A 61 -6.66 -7.72 -0.38
C GLN A 61 -5.66 -8.78 0.11
N CYS A 62 -4.71 -8.40 0.98
CA CYS A 62 -3.65 -9.29 1.43
C CYS A 62 -4.15 -10.25 2.53
N LEU A 63 -4.67 -11.40 2.12
CA LEU A 63 -5.18 -12.43 3.04
C LEU A 63 -4.13 -12.94 4.03
N GLY A 64 -2.87 -13.04 3.60
CA GLY A 64 -1.75 -13.47 4.46
C GLY A 64 -1.21 -12.39 5.40
N GLY A 65 -1.71 -11.15 5.31
CA GLY A 65 -1.19 -10.04 6.11
C GLY A 65 0.28 -9.71 5.82
N ALA A 66 0.76 -10.03 4.62
CA ALA A 66 2.12 -9.79 4.18
C ALA A 66 2.38 -8.31 3.83
N LEU A 67 1.35 -7.54 3.46
CA LEU A 67 1.47 -6.13 3.11
C LEU A 67 0.82 -5.26 4.19
N ARG A 68 1.58 -4.33 4.76
CA ARG A 68 1.14 -3.45 5.85
C ARG A 68 1.22 -1.99 5.45
N LEU A 69 0.11 -1.29 5.62
CA LEU A 69 0.03 0.15 5.42
C LEU A 69 0.53 0.90 6.67
N VAL A 70 1.41 1.87 6.48
CA VAL A 70 1.80 2.84 7.50
C VAL A 70 1.69 4.22 6.89
N GLU A 71 0.84 5.06 7.46
CA GLU A 71 0.73 6.46 7.06
C GLU A 71 1.35 7.34 8.14
N THR A 72 2.19 8.27 7.71
CA THR A 72 2.65 9.38 8.53
C THR A 72 1.92 10.65 8.10
N GLN A 73 2.40 11.81 8.54
CA GLN A 73 1.79 13.06 8.12
C GLN A 73 1.85 13.22 6.59
N ASP A 74 3.03 13.18 5.97
CA ASP A 74 3.12 13.54 4.55
C ASP A 74 3.34 12.34 3.63
N LYS A 75 3.44 11.12 4.20
CA LYS A 75 3.78 9.92 3.45
C LYS A 75 2.88 8.76 3.75
N ARG A 76 2.66 7.96 2.71
CA ARG A 76 2.07 6.62 2.80
C ARG A 76 3.12 5.61 2.40
N ARG A 77 3.39 4.67 3.30
CA ARG A 77 4.34 3.59 3.12
C ARG A 77 3.65 2.24 3.17
N ILE A 78 4.06 1.33 2.30
CA ILE A 78 3.66 -0.08 2.36
C ILE A 78 4.90 -0.90 2.64
N TYR A 79 4.82 -1.68 3.70
CA TYR A 79 5.86 -2.60 4.13
C TYR A 79 5.45 -4.04 3.84
N MET A 80 6.42 -4.88 3.51
CA MET A 80 6.21 -6.27 3.17
C MET A 80 6.93 -7.18 4.18
N ASP A 81 6.15 -8.01 4.87
CA ASP A 81 6.64 -9.15 5.64
C ASP A 81 6.81 -10.33 4.67
N TYR A 82 8.00 -10.49 4.10
CA TYR A 82 8.29 -11.42 3.00
C TYR A 82 7.75 -12.84 3.27
N TRP A 83 8.01 -13.37 4.46
CA TRP A 83 7.69 -14.74 4.85
C TRP A 83 6.19 -15.03 4.99
N LYS A 84 5.33 -14.00 5.03
CA LYS A 84 3.88 -14.15 5.10
C LYS A 84 3.20 -14.22 3.73
N CYS A 85 3.92 -13.89 2.65
CA CYS A 85 3.35 -13.91 1.32
C CYS A 85 3.10 -15.36 0.87
N VAL A 86 1.85 -15.66 0.50
CA VAL A 86 1.42 -16.98 0.00
C VAL A 86 1.27 -17.04 -1.52
N ALA A 87 1.75 -16.02 -2.22
CA ALA A 87 1.68 -15.89 -3.68
C ALA A 87 0.28 -16.08 -4.29
N CYS A 88 -0.78 -15.59 -3.62
CA CYS A 88 -2.17 -15.73 -4.09
C CYS A 88 -2.57 -14.77 -5.24
N GLU A 89 -1.71 -13.82 -5.60
CA GLU A 89 -1.89 -12.89 -6.73
C GLU A 89 -3.08 -11.90 -6.62
N GLU A 90 -3.92 -11.95 -5.58
CA GLU A 90 -5.03 -11.01 -5.37
C GLU A 90 -4.60 -9.53 -5.37
N CYS A 91 -3.45 -9.22 -4.78
CA CYS A 91 -2.89 -7.87 -4.80
C CYS A 91 -2.55 -7.38 -6.23
N SER A 92 -2.14 -8.28 -7.11
CA SER A 92 -1.88 -8.03 -8.54
C SER A 92 -3.19 -7.80 -9.29
N VAL A 93 -4.14 -8.73 -9.15
CA VAL A 93 -5.44 -8.67 -9.84
C VAL A 93 -6.23 -7.41 -9.50
N LYS A 94 -6.17 -6.95 -8.24
CA LYS A 94 -6.92 -5.78 -7.78
C LYS A 94 -6.19 -4.45 -7.98
N CYS A 95 -4.99 -4.46 -8.55
CA CYS A 95 -4.24 -3.22 -8.80
C CYS A 95 -4.77 -2.51 -10.06
N PRO A 96 -5.41 -1.33 -9.93
CA PRO A 96 -5.97 -0.63 -11.09
C PRO A 96 -4.90 -0.05 -12.03
N LYS A 97 -3.64 -0.01 -11.58
CA LYS A 97 -2.50 0.52 -12.34
C LYS A 97 -1.56 -0.57 -12.85
N GLU A 98 -1.88 -1.84 -12.59
CA GLU A 98 -1.00 -2.97 -12.91
C GLU A 98 0.43 -2.75 -12.40
N ALA A 99 0.53 -2.08 -11.25
CA ALA A 99 1.78 -1.59 -10.68
C ALA A 99 2.43 -2.60 -9.72
N ILE A 100 1.87 -3.81 -9.65
CA ILE A 100 2.36 -4.88 -8.77
C ILE A 100 2.22 -6.20 -9.53
N LYS A 101 3.24 -7.03 -9.44
CA LYS A 101 3.26 -8.41 -9.96
C LYS A 101 3.74 -9.33 -8.84
N VAL A 102 3.37 -10.61 -8.89
CA VAL A 102 3.89 -11.61 -7.94
C VAL A 102 4.86 -12.51 -8.69
N GLU A 103 6.13 -12.44 -8.31
CA GLU A 103 7.16 -13.32 -8.83
C GLU A 103 7.26 -14.58 -7.97
N ARG A 104 7.35 -15.76 -8.60
CA ARG A 104 7.49 -17.05 -7.90
C ARG A 104 8.96 -17.35 -7.61
N VAL A 105 9.56 -16.49 -6.79
CA VAL A 105 10.96 -16.58 -6.34
C VAL A 105 11.02 -16.79 -4.82
N PHE A 106 12.09 -17.43 -4.36
CA PHE A 106 12.36 -17.62 -2.94
C PHE A 106 13.70 -17.00 -2.56
N ASP A 107 13.62 -15.99 -1.69
CA ASP A 107 14.74 -15.35 -1.03
C ASP A 107 14.85 -15.88 0.40
N LEU A 108 15.86 -16.71 0.67
CA LEU A 108 16.06 -17.27 2.00
C LEU A 108 16.41 -16.19 3.03
N SER A 109 17.20 -15.17 2.65
CA SER A 109 17.60 -14.08 3.54
C SER A 109 16.38 -13.26 3.96
N SER A 110 15.54 -12.86 3.01
CA SER A 110 14.29 -12.15 3.31
C SER A 110 13.29 -13.01 4.07
N PHE A 111 13.23 -14.32 3.79
CA PHE A 111 12.35 -15.25 4.50
C PHE A 111 12.73 -15.40 5.98
N LEU A 112 14.03 -15.42 6.28
CA LEU A 112 14.55 -15.54 7.65
C LEU A 112 14.61 -14.19 8.39
N SER A 113 14.63 -13.07 7.68
CA SER A 113 14.65 -11.73 8.29
C SER A 113 13.33 -11.36 8.97
N ASP A 114 13.40 -10.78 10.17
CA ASP A 114 12.26 -10.14 10.85
C ASP A 114 12.04 -8.70 10.38
N GLU A 115 12.97 -8.14 9.60
CA GLU A 115 12.87 -6.77 9.09
C GLU A 115 11.90 -6.69 7.91
N PRO A 116 10.84 -5.87 8.00
CA PRO A 116 9.92 -5.70 6.90
C PRO A 116 10.56 -4.86 5.78
N ILE A 117 10.27 -5.23 4.53
CA ILE A 117 10.81 -4.56 3.35
C ILE A 117 9.91 -3.39 2.97
N LEU A 118 10.46 -2.18 2.86
CA LEU A 118 9.72 -1.04 2.32
C LEU A 118 9.54 -1.23 0.80
N VAL A 119 8.30 -1.41 0.35
CA VAL A 119 7.97 -1.71 -1.06
C VAL A 119 7.26 -0.57 -1.78
N VAL A 120 6.62 0.35 -1.04
CA VAL A 120 6.01 1.57 -1.59
C VAL A 120 6.26 2.71 -0.62
N ASP A 121 6.68 3.86 -1.12
CA ASP A 121 6.75 5.14 -0.39
C ASP A 121 6.25 6.24 -1.31
N VAL A 122 5.11 6.86 -0.99
CA VAL A 122 4.50 7.93 -1.79
C VAL A 122 4.10 9.11 -0.91
N ASP A 123 4.17 10.31 -1.47
CA ASP A 123 3.73 11.53 -0.79
C ASP A 123 2.20 11.66 -0.85
N LEU A 124 1.62 12.15 0.24
CA LEU A 124 0.19 12.40 0.39
C LEU A 124 -0.11 13.89 0.20
N LEU A 125 -1.11 14.19 -0.63
CA LEU A 125 -1.68 15.52 -0.72
C LEU A 125 -2.64 15.76 0.44
N ARG A 126 -2.52 16.92 1.09
CA ARG A 126 -3.37 17.34 2.22
C ARG A 126 -4.40 18.38 1.83
N CYS A 127 -5.53 18.33 2.53
CA CYS A 127 -6.60 19.31 2.41
C CYS A 127 -6.10 20.70 2.80
N SER A 128 -6.28 21.68 1.91
CA SER A 128 -5.86 23.07 2.17
C SER A 128 -6.63 23.77 3.29
N VAL A 129 -7.74 23.17 3.76
CA VAL A 129 -8.59 23.73 4.83
C VAL A 129 -8.35 23.05 6.18
N CYS A 130 -8.42 21.72 6.24
CA CYS A 130 -8.34 20.98 7.51
C CYS A 130 -7.08 20.14 7.67
N GLY A 131 -6.21 20.10 6.66
CA GLY A 131 -4.99 19.29 6.67
C GLY A 131 -5.20 17.78 6.52
N ALA A 132 -6.43 17.25 6.49
CA ALA A 132 -6.67 15.81 6.33
C ALA A 132 -6.07 15.28 5.00
N PRO A 133 -5.53 14.04 4.97
CA PRO A 133 -5.02 13.45 3.75
C PRO A 133 -6.16 13.25 2.73
N ILE A 134 -5.89 13.57 1.47
CA ILE A 134 -6.84 13.41 0.35
C ILE A 134 -6.55 12.10 -0.38
N SER A 135 -5.37 12.02 -0.99
CA SER A 135 -4.81 10.84 -1.62
C SER A 135 -3.32 11.06 -1.90
N SER A 136 -2.65 10.13 -2.57
CA SER A 136 -1.28 10.35 -3.04
C SER A 136 -1.20 11.46 -4.09
N VAL A 137 -0.07 12.16 -4.10
CA VAL A 137 0.21 13.22 -5.09
C VAL A 137 0.08 12.67 -6.51
N LYS A 138 0.69 11.50 -6.79
CA LYS A 138 0.62 10.82 -8.08
C LYS A 138 -0.81 10.60 -8.58
N GLN A 139 -1.70 10.10 -7.72
CA GLN A 139 -3.09 9.86 -8.11
C GLN A 139 -3.81 11.17 -8.39
N VAL A 140 -3.61 12.19 -7.55
CA VAL A 140 -4.29 13.47 -7.73
C VAL A 140 -3.85 14.18 -9.01
N GLU A 141 -2.56 14.17 -9.32
CA GLU A 141 -2.01 14.76 -10.55
C GLU A 141 -2.55 14.06 -11.79
N GLU A 142 -2.54 12.73 -11.82
CA GLU A 142 -3.08 11.98 -12.96
C GLU A 142 -4.58 12.24 -13.17
N VAL A 143 -5.37 12.25 -12.08
CA VAL A 143 -6.81 12.59 -12.15
C VAL A 143 -7.01 14.03 -12.62
N LYS A 144 -6.19 14.99 -12.20
CA LYS A 144 -6.29 16.38 -12.67
C LYS A 144 -6.10 16.47 -14.18
N GLU A 145 -5.12 15.77 -14.75
CA GLU A 145 -4.90 15.76 -16.20
C GLU A 145 -6.08 15.14 -16.97
N ILE A 146 -6.64 14.04 -16.46
CA ILE A 146 -7.83 13.42 -17.06
C ILE A 146 -9.03 14.37 -17.03
N VAL A 147 -9.28 15.03 -15.90
CA VAL A 147 -10.46 15.91 -15.73
C VAL A 147 -10.35 17.20 -16.55
N LYS A 148 -9.14 17.70 -16.84
CA LYS A 148 -8.95 18.85 -17.75
C LYS A 148 -9.55 18.61 -19.15
N GLY A 149 -9.61 17.35 -19.59
CA GLY A 149 -10.25 16.98 -20.87
C GLY A 149 -11.78 16.96 -20.85
N LEU A 150 -12.41 17.10 -19.67
CA LEU A 150 -13.86 17.06 -19.52
C LEU A 150 -14.45 18.48 -19.56
N PRO A 151 -15.72 18.66 -20.00
CA PRO A 151 -16.41 19.94 -20.01
C PRO A 151 -16.83 20.36 -18.59
N THR A 152 -15.85 20.59 -17.72
CA THR A 152 -16.03 20.96 -16.32
C THR A 152 -15.37 22.30 -16.03
N SER A 153 -15.95 23.08 -15.10
CA SER A 153 -15.37 24.37 -14.72
C SER A 153 -14.02 24.15 -14.03
N PRO A 154 -12.96 24.92 -14.38
CA PRO A 154 -11.61 24.81 -13.79
C PRO A 154 -11.60 24.87 -12.25
N ILE A 155 -12.58 25.54 -11.65
CA ILE A 155 -12.76 25.65 -10.19
C ILE A 155 -12.85 24.26 -9.52
N HIS A 156 -13.40 23.25 -10.20
CA HIS A 156 -13.53 21.90 -9.66
C HIS A 156 -12.17 21.20 -9.53
N VAL A 157 -11.22 21.52 -10.40
CA VAL A 157 -9.89 20.90 -10.44
C VAL A 157 -8.90 21.66 -9.55
N GLU A 158 -8.89 22.99 -9.69
CA GLU A 158 -7.88 23.85 -9.06
C GLU A 158 -8.19 24.21 -7.60
N ARG A 159 -9.48 24.27 -7.24
CA ARG A 159 -9.92 24.55 -5.87
C ARG A 159 -10.49 23.32 -5.19
N LEU A 160 -11.58 22.78 -5.71
CA LEU A 160 -12.26 21.68 -5.04
C LEU A 160 -11.40 20.41 -5.03
N GLY A 161 -10.58 20.19 -6.06
CA GLY A 161 -9.62 19.08 -6.12
C GLY A 161 -8.60 19.05 -4.97
N LEU A 162 -8.40 20.17 -4.26
CA LEU A 162 -7.48 20.30 -3.12
C LEU A 162 -8.17 20.18 -1.76
N LEU A 163 -9.44 19.78 -1.74
CA LEU A 163 -10.22 19.63 -0.51
C LEU A 163 -10.54 18.14 -0.25
N CYS A 164 -10.54 17.75 1.03
CA CYS A 164 -11.08 16.45 1.43
C CYS A 164 -12.60 16.41 1.28
N GLU A 165 -13.19 15.22 1.33
CA GLU A 165 -14.63 15.02 1.16
C GLU A 165 -15.49 15.86 2.12
N ASN A 166 -15.08 15.95 3.38
CA ASN A 166 -15.80 16.72 4.40
C ASN A 166 -15.76 18.23 4.10
N CYS A 167 -14.59 18.77 3.76
CA CYS A 167 -14.45 20.19 3.41
C CYS A 167 -15.17 20.53 2.09
N LYS A 168 -15.19 19.61 1.10
CA LYS A 168 -15.99 19.77 -0.12
C LYS A 168 -17.47 19.94 0.21
N LYS A 169 -18.03 19.03 1.04
CA LYS A 169 -19.45 19.10 1.46
C LYS A 169 -19.76 20.43 2.15
N LEU A 170 -18.91 20.87 3.06
CA LEU A 170 -19.08 22.15 3.77
C LEU A 170 -19.07 23.35 2.82
N VAL A 171 -18.08 23.45 1.94
CA VAL A 171 -17.97 24.56 0.97
C VAL A 171 -19.18 24.59 0.05
N THR A 172 -19.59 23.42 -0.49
CA THR A 172 -20.78 23.34 -1.36
C THR A 172 -22.05 23.76 -0.62
N ALA A 173 -22.24 23.32 0.63
CA ALA A 173 -23.39 23.73 1.44
C ALA A 173 -23.41 25.26 1.67
N LYS A 174 -22.28 25.87 1.99
CA LYS A 174 -22.17 27.33 2.13
C LYS A 174 -22.53 28.04 0.82
N ILE A 175 -22.00 27.59 -0.32
CA ILE A 175 -22.30 28.17 -1.64
C ILE A 175 -23.80 28.11 -1.96
N LEU A 176 -24.46 26.99 -1.68
CA LEU A 176 -25.90 26.80 -1.92
C LEU A 176 -26.79 27.69 -1.04
N LEU A 177 -26.35 28.00 0.18
CA LEU A 177 -27.04 28.91 1.08
C LEU A 177 -26.83 30.37 0.65
N MET A 178 -25.59 30.74 0.30
CA MET A 178 -25.26 32.07 -0.21
C MET A 178 -26.01 32.40 -1.50
N SER A 179 -26.16 31.44 -2.42
CA SER A 179 -26.95 31.64 -3.65
C SER A 179 -28.44 31.86 -3.40
N ARG A 180 -28.93 31.55 -2.19
CA ARG A 180 -30.30 31.80 -1.72
C ARG A 180 -30.41 33.03 -0.80
N GLY A 181 -29.36 33.85 -0.72
CA GLY A 181 -29.34 35.08 0.08
C GLY A 181 -29.06 34.87 1.57
N VAL A 182 -28.72 33.66 2.01
CA VAL A 182 -28.34 33.39 3.40
C VAL A 182 -26.88 33.77 3.62
N LYS A 183 -26.60 34.61 4.63
CA LYS A 183 -25.22 34.94 5.03
C LYS A 183 -24.64 33.79 5.86
N VAL A 184 -23.55 33.19 5.37
CA VAL A 184 -22.85 32.08 6.03
C VAL A 184 -21.41 32.55 6.31
N GLY A 185 -21.00 32.57 7.57
CA GLY A 185 -19.62 32.85 7.99
C GLY A 185 -18.68 31.69 7.70
#